data_AF-A0AAU5H2J0-F1
#
_entry.id   AF-A0AAU5H2J0-F1
#
_cell.length_a   1.000
_cell.length_b   1.000
_cell.length_c   1.000
_cell.angle_alpha   90.00
_cell.angle_beta   90.00
_cell.angle_gamma   90.00
#
_symmetry.space_group_name_H-M   'P 1'
#
loop_
_entity.id
_entity.type
_entity.pdbx_description
1 polymer ?
#
loop_
_entity_poly.entity_id
_entity_poly.type
_entity_poly.pdbx_seq_one_letter_code
_entity_poly.pdbx_strand_id
1 'polypeptide(L)' 'MSVRLLERLVKRPLKRLLGRLRVTGEAGMTTAEYAVGTLAACGFAAVLYKVVTSGVVSSALSGLIKRALDAGF' A
#
# COMPACT_ATOMS: atom_id res chain seq x y z
N MET A 1 37.74 -31.70 -18.04
CA MET A 1 36.46 -31.62 -18.80
C MET A 1 35.24 -31.97 -17.95
N SER A 2 35.37 -32.90 -16.98
CA SER A 2 34.27 -33.42 -16.14
C SER A 2 33.54 -32.37 -15.28
N VAL A 3 34.27 -31.47 -14.60
CA VAL A 3 33.68 -30.50 -13.66
C VAL A 3 32.78 -29.46 -14.35
N ARG A 4 33.15 -29.03 -15.56
CA ARG A 4 32.37 -28.09 -16.37
C ARG A 4 31.06 -28.70 -16.90
N LEU A 5 31.00 -30.01 -17.05
CA LEU A 5 29.80 -30.73 -17.47
C LEU A 5 28.82 -30.85 -16.29
N LEU A 6 29.33 -31.18 -15.10
CA LEU A 6 28.56 -31.26 -13.86
C LEU A 6 27.89 -29.91 -13.52
N GLU A 7 28.63 -28.81 -13.64
CA GLU A 7 28.07 -27.48 -13.43
C GLU A 7 26.95 -27.13 -14.43
N ARG A 8 27.09 -27.55 -15.69
CA ARG A 8 26.07 -27.28 -16.72
C ARG A 8 24.80 -28.09 -16.48
N LEU A 9 24.91 -29.32 -15.99
CA LEU A 9 23.76 -30.17 -15.69
C LEU A 9 22.95 -29.65 -14.50
N VAL A 10 23.59 -29.03 -13.50
CA VAL A 10 22.90 -28.45 -12.33
C VAL A 10 22.42 -27.01 -12.57
N LYS A 11 23.22 -26.15 -13.22
CA LYS A 11 22.89 -24.72 -13.41
C LYS A 11 21.75 -24.49 -14.42
N ARG A 12 21.54 -25.41 -15.37
CA ARG A 12 20.47 -25.31 -16.40
C ARG A 12 19.06 -25.44 -15.84
N PRO A 13 18.71 -26.49 -15.06
CA PRO A 13 17.38 -26.61 -14.46
C PRO A 13 17.11 -25.48 -13.45
N LEU A 14 18.11 -25.10 -12.65
CA LEU A 14 17.98 -24.03 -11.67
C LEU A 14 17.67 -22.67 -12.30
N LYS A 15 18.38 -22.30 -13.38
CA LYS A 15 18.08 -21.06 -14.12
C LYS A 15 16.68 -21.07 -14.74
N ARG A 16 16.18 -22.21 -15.19
CA ARG A 16 14.83 -22.35 -15.75
C ARG A 16 13.73 -22.22 -14.68
N LEU A 17 13.95 -22.81 -13.51
CA LEU A 17 13.05 -22.68 -12.35
C LEU A 17 12.98 -21.23 -11.86
N LEU A 18 14.14 -20.58 -11.69
CA LEU A 18 14.21 -19.17 -11.29
C LEU A 18 13.58 -18.24 -12.34
N GLY A 19 13.75 -18.53 -13.63
CA GLY A 19 13.09 -17.80 -14.71
C GLY A 19 11.57 -17.93 -14.67
N ARG A 20 11.04 -19.14 -14.41
CA ARG A 20 9.59 -19.36 -14.26
C ARG A 20 9.01 -18.61 -13.07
N LEU A 21 9.68 -18.64 -11.92
CA LEU A 21 9.25 -17.92 -10.72
C LEU A 21 9.21 -16.39 -10.93
N ARG A 22 10.14 -15.85 -11.71
CA ARG A 22 10.13 -14.43 -12.11
C ARG A 22 8.94 -14.09 -13.00
N VAL A 23 8.67 -14.89 -14.03
CA VAL A 23 7.54 -14.67 -14.94
C VAL A 23 6.20 -14.73 -14.19
N THR A 24 6.04 -15.63 -13.22
CA THR A 24 4.84 -15.67 -12.38
C THR A 24 4.72 -14.48 -11.42
N GLY A 25 5.85 -13.90 -10.99
CA GLY A 25 5.88 -12.71 -10.14
C GLY A 25 5.42 -11.45 -10.88
N GLU A 26 5.77 -11.29 -12.16
CA GLU A 26 5.32 -10.13 -12.95
C GLU A 26 3.82 -10.16 -13.23
N ALA A 27 3.22 -11.33 -13.40
CA ALA A 27 1.78 -11.47 -13.61
C ALA A 27 0.93 -10.99 -12.41
N GLY A 28 1.51 -10.97 -11.20
CA GLY A 28 0.84 -10.50 -9.97
C GLY A 28 1.34 -9.14 -9.45
N MET A 29 2.39 -8.58 -10.05
CA MET A 29 3.04 -7.36 -9.56
C MET A 29 2.08 -6.16 -9.60
N THR A 30 1.39 -5.97 -10.73
CA THR A 30 0.41 -4.90 -10.91
C THR A 30 -0.79 -5.05 -9.96
N THR A 31 -1.31 -6.26 -9.74
CA THR A 31 -2.41 -6.49 -8.76
C THR A 31 -1.98 -6.19 -7.33
N ALA A 32 -0.74 -6.55 -6.96
CA ALA A 32 -0.17 -6.24 -5.66
C ALA A 32 0.01 -4.73 -5.45
N GLU A 33 0.44 -3.99 -6.46
CA GLU A 33 0.53 -2.53 -6.43
C GLU A 33 -0.82 -1.87 -6.15
N TYR A 34 -1.87 -2.28 -6.85
CA TYR A 34 -3.23 -1.78 -6.60
C TYR A 34 -3.74 -2.13 -5.21
N ALA A 35 -3.49 -3.34 -4.73
CA ALA A 35 -3.89 -3.77 -3.39
C ALA A 35 -3.19 -2.95 -2.30
N VAL A 36 -1.87 -2.78 -2.40
CA VAL A 36 -1.10 -1.96 -1.45
C VAL A 36 -1.49 -0.49 -1.53
N GLY A 37 -1.73 0.05 -2.73
CA GLY A 37 -2.22 1.41 -2.92
C GLY A 37 -3.56 1.64 -2.25
N THR A 38 -4.49 0.69 -2.35
CA THR A 38 -5.79 0.74 -1.68
C THR A 38 -5.64 0.67 -0.17
N LEU A 39 -4.80 -0.23 0.34
CA LEU A 39 -4.51 -0.33 1.78
C LEU A 39 -3.89 0.95 2.34
N ALA A 40 -2.96 1.56 1.62
CA ALA A 40 -2.35 2.84 1.99
C ALA A 40 -3.41 3.96 2.06
N ALA A 41 -4.30 4.05 1.06
CA ALA A 41 -5.39 5.02 1.04
C ALA A 41 -6.38 4.80 2.20
N CYS A 42 -6.76 3.55 2.47
CA CYS A 42 -7.62 3.19 3.61
C CYS A 42 -6.98 3.56 4.95
N GLY A 43 -5.67 3.30 5.11
CA GLY A 43 -4.93 3.69 6.31
C GLY A 43 -4.93 5.20 6.53
N PHE A 44 -4.67 5.97 5.47
CA PHE A 44 -4.74 7.43 5.52
C PHE A 44 -6.16 7.94 5.85
N ALA A 45 -7.18 7.36 5.23
CA ALA A 45 -8.58 7.69 5.52
C ALA A 45 -8.96 7.41 6.99
N ALA A 46 -8.47 6.32 7.57
CA ALA A 46 -8.70 6.02 8.99
C ALA A 46 -8.06 7.06 9.92
N VAL A 47 -6.83 7.51 9.60
CA VAL A 47 -6.17 8.60 10.34
C VAL A 47 -6.96 9.90 10.22
N LEU A 48 -7.37 10.29 9.00
CA LEU A 48 -8.19 11.48 8.79
C LEU A 48 -9.53 11.39 9.53
N TYR A 49 -10.18 10.23 9.53
CA TYR A 49 -11.42 10.00 10.27
C TYR A 49 -11.21 10.31 11.76
N LYS A 50 -10.13 9.82 12.36
CA LYS A 50 -9.78 10.12 13.77
C LYS A 50 -9.52 11.61 14.01
N VAL A 51 -8.90 12.30 13.06
CA VAL A 51 -8.67 13.74 13.15
C VAL A 51 -9.99 14.50 13.12
N VAL A 52 -10.84 14.27 12.13
CA VAL A 52 -12.10 15.01 11.97
C VAL A 52 -13.13 14.70 13.06
N THR A 53 -13.08 13.49 13.63
CA THR A 53 -13.91 13.09 14.78
C THR A 53 -13.29 13.42 16.13
N SER A 54 -12.14 14.10 16.16
CA SER A 54 -11.49 14.48 17.41
C SER A 54 -12.24 15.60 18.14
N GLY A 55 -12.07 15.65 19.47
CA GLY A 55 -12.64 16.72 20.28
C GLY A 55 -12.13 18.12 19.90
N VAL A 56 -10.88 18.22 19.43
CA VAL A 56 -10.29 19.50 18.97
C VAL A 56 -11.05 20.04 17.75
N VAL A 57 -11.27 19.21 16.73
CA VAL A 57 -11.99 19.62 15.51
C VAL A 57 -13.46 19.90 15.83
N SER A 58 -14.11 19.05 16.63
CA SER A 58 -15.51 19.26 17.05
C SER A 58 -15.70 20.56 17.84
N SER A 59 -14.78 20.87 18.76
CA SER A 59 -14.82 22.11 19.55
C SER A 59 -14.58 23.35 18.68
N ALA A 60 -13.60 23.29 17.77
CA ALA A 60 -13.32 24.36 16.83
C ALA A 60 -14.53 24.66 15.92
N LEU A 61 -15.16 23.62 15.38
CA LEU A 61 -16.35 23.75 14.54
C LEU A 61 -17.53 24.30 15.35
N SER A 62 -17.74 23.80 16.58
CA SER A 62 -18.79 24.32 17.47
C SER A 62 -18.58 25.80 17.80
N GLY A 63 -17.34 26.23 18.03
CA GLY A 63 -16.99 27.63 18.26
C GLY A 63 -17.17 28.52 17.03
N LEU A 64 -16.93 28.00 15.82
CA LEU A 64 -17.26 28.71 14.58
C LEU A 64 -18.78 28.88 14.42
N ILE A 65 -19.55 27.83 14.67
CA ILE A 65 -21.02 27.87 14.59
C ILE A 65 -21.59 28.88 15.59
N LYS A 66 -21.13 28.86 16.85
CA LYS A 66 -21.56 29.81 17.87
C LYS A 66 -21.30 31.26 17.47
N ARG A 67 -20.08 31.56 16.98
CA ARG A 67 -19.74 32.91 16.49
C ARG A 67 -20.60 33.34 15.31
N ALA A 68 -20.92 32.44 14.40
CA ALA A 68 -21.79 32.73 13.26
C ALA A 68 -23.24 33.01 13.70
N LEU A 69 -23.72 32.31 14.72
CA LEU A 69 -25.04 32.55 15.31
C LEU A 69 -25.08 33.86 16.10
N ASP A 70 -24.06 34.15 16.91
CA ASP A 70 -23.96 35.39 17.68
C ASP A 70 -23.81 36.65 16.80
N ALA A 71 -23.32 36.52 15.56
CA ALA A 71 -23.17 37.63 14.62
C ALA A 71 -24.45 37.92 13.79
N GLY A 72 -25.43 37.01 13.81
CA GLY A 72 -26.66 37.08 13.01
C GLY A 72 -27.89 37.59 13.77
N PHE A 73 -27.77 37.88 15.06
CA PHE A 73 -28.80 38.41 15.95
C PHE A 73 -28.22 39.50 16.86
#